data_AF-A0A8C6N0V9-F1
#
_entry.id   AF-A0A8C6N0V9-F1
#
_cell.length_a   1.000
_cell.length_b   1.000
_cell.length_c   1.000
_cell.angle_alpha   90.00
_cell.angle_beta   90.00
_cell.angle_gamma   90.00
#
_symmetry.space_group_name_H-M   'P 1'
#
loop_
_entity.id
_entity.type
_entity.pdbx_description
1 polymer ?
#
loop_
_entity_poly.entity_id
_entity_poly.type
_entity_poly.pdbx_seq_one_letter_code
_entity_poly.pdbx_strand_id
1 'polypeptide(L)'
;MAPPLLPLPLCILPPGSGSPRLVCYCERDSGGDGDRDDFNLYVTDAAELWSTCFSPDSLATLKARFGLSGAEDIHSQFRAACQQQAVTVSLQEDRALITLSGDTPALAFDLSKVPSPEAAPRLRALTLSLAEHVCNLERRLAAAEETITSPKKNTQPAGTQFLPELDHQRGSSGPGVRRRCPGESLINPGFKSKKPAAGVDFDET
;
A
#
# COMPACT_ATOMS: atom_id res chain seq x y z
N MET A 1 -2.24 -14.55 -13.80
CA MET A 1 -1.46 -13.56 -13.04
C MET A 1 -2.06 -12.21 -13.30
N ALA A 2 -2.79 -11.64 -12.34
CA ALA A 2 -3.17 -10.23 -12.42
C ALA A 2 -1.90 -9.41 -12.16
N PRO A 3 -1.56 -8.41 -12.99
CA PRO A 3 -0.42 -7.57 -12.70
C PRO A 3 -0.68 -6.86 -11.36
N PRO A 4 0.36 -6.62 -10.55
CA PRO A 4 0.22 -5.78 -9.38
C PRO A 4 -0.22 -4.40 -9.88
N LEU A 5 -1.48 -4.04 -9.61
CA LEU A 5 -1.96 -2.68 -9.82
C LEU A 5 -1.21 -1.80 -8.81
N LEU A 6 -0.02 -1.33 -9.19
CA LEU A 6 0.61 -0.21 -8.51
C LEU A 6 -0.45 0.88 -8.44
N PRO A 7 -0.64 1.55 -7.28
CA PRO A 7 -1.63 2.61 -7.17
C PRO A 7 -1.25 3.68 -8.18
N LEU A 8 -2.01 3.76 -9.28
CA LEU A 8 -1.84 4.77 -10.30
C LEU A 8 -1.90 6.12 -9.59
N PRO A 9 -0.82 6.92 -9.62
CA PRO A 9 -0.90 8.24 -9.03
C PRO A 9 -1.96 9.00 -9.82
N LEU A 10 -2.95 9.52 -9.12
CA LEU A 10 -4.00 10.33 -9.70
C LEU A 10 -4.38 11.43 -8.72
N CYS A 11 -4.90 12.53 -9.26
CA CYS A 11 -5.55 13.57 -8.47
C CYS A 11 -6.77 14.12 -9.21
N ILE A 12 -7.63 14.78 -8.45
CA ILE A 12 -8.87 15.38 -8.93
C ILE A 12 -8.77 16.89 -8.71
N LEU A 13 -9.17 17.67 -9.72
CA LEU A 13 -9.15 19.13 -9.67
C LEU A 13 -10.57 19.73 -9.84
N PRO A 14 -10.87 20.86 -9.18
CA PRO A 14 -10.05 21.53 -8.17
C PRO A 14 -9.99 20.71 -6.86
N PRO A 15 -8.97 20.93 -6.01
CA PRO A 15 -8.91 20.26 -4.71
C PRO A 15 -10.06 20.72 -3.81
N GLY A 16 -10.61 19.80 -3.01
CA GLY A 16 -11.64 20.09 -1.99
C GLY A 16 -13.06 19.74 -2.39
N SER A 17 -14.05 20.40 -1.78
CA SER A 17 -15.49 20.09 -1.90
C SER A 17 -16.19 20.71 -3.12
N GLY A 18 -15.42 21.27 -4.06
CA GLY A 18 -15.96 21.70 -5.34
C GLY A 18 -16.43 20.50 -6.17
N SER A 19 -17.35 20.72 -7.11
CA SER A 19 -17.68 19.68 -8.09
C SER A 19 -16.39 19.26 -8.82
N PRO A 20 -15.96 18.00 -8.75
CA PRO A 20 -14.73 17.57 -9.42
C PRO A 20 -14.91 17.78 -10.92
N ARG A 21 -13.96 18.48 -11.53
CA ARG A 21 -14.02 18.83 -12.96
C ARG A 21 -13.06 18.03 -13.79
N LEU A 22 -11.92 17.64 -13.23
CA LEU A 22 -10.85 17.00 -13.97
C LEU A 22 -10.19 15.89 -13.16
N VAL A 23 -9.81 14.83 -13.84
CA VAL A 23 -8.94 13.76 -13.35
C VAL A 23 -7.61 13.87 -14.08
N CYS A 24 -6.51 13.92 -13.32
CA CYS A 24 -5.16 13.84 -13.85
C CYS A 24 -4.56 12.49 -13.43
N TYR A 25 -3.97 11.77 -14.36
CA TYR A 25 -3.28 10.50 -14.08
C TYR A 25 -2.12 10.30 -15.06
N CYS A 26 -1.24 9.33 -14.78
CA CYS A 26 -0.21 8.93 -15.72
C CYS A 26 -0.27 7.43 -15.98
N GLU A 27 0.11 7.02 -17.18
CA GLU A 27 0.34 5.61 -17.50
C GLU A 27 1.83 5.41 -17.82
N ARG A 28 2.33 4.25 -17.42
CA ARG A 28 3.61 3.72 -17.84
C ARG A 28 3.32 2.37 -18.47
N ASP A 29 3.60 2.21 -19.76
CA ASP A 29 3.53 0.89 -20.37
C ASP A 29 4.81 0.14 -20.03
N SER A 30 4.71 -0.89 -19.19
CA SER A 30 5.80 -1.81 -18.88
C SER A 30 5.78 -2.97 -19.88
N GLY A 31 5.73 -2.66 -21.17
CA GLY A 31 5.76 -3.63 -22.26
C GLY A 31 7.09 -4.36 -22.27
N GLY A 32 7.04 -5.69 -22.16
CA GLY A 32 8.20 -6.55 -21.99
C GLY A 32 9.08 -6.69 -23.23
N ASP A 33 9.92 -5.68 -23.48
CA ASP A 33 11.26 -5.81 -24.04
C ASP A 33 12.00 -4.50 -23.73
N GLY A 34 13.26 -4.59 -23.30
CA GLY A 34 13.95 -3.48 -22.62
C GLY A 34 13.99 -2.16 -23.40
N ASP A 35 13.99 -1.07 -22.63
CA ASP A 35 14.40 0.30 -23.01
C ASP A 35 13.35 1.28 -23.56
N ARG A 36 12.11 0.84 -23.85
CA ARG A 36 11.03 1.77 -24.20
C ARG A 36 10.25 2.25 -22.99
N ASP A 37 10.63 3.41 -22.49
CA ASP A 37 9.96 4.12 -21.41
C ASP A 37 8.73 4.87 -21.97
N ASP A 38 7.66 4.13 -22.26
CA ASP A 38 6.41 4.68 -22.79
C ASP A 38 5.59 5.28 -21.63
N PHE A 39 5.96 6.51 -21.26
CA PHE A 39 5.30 7.31 -20.23
C PHE A 39 4.40 8.38 -20.85
N ASN A 40 3.17 8.53 -20.35
CA ASN A 40 2.29 9.63 -20.72
C ASN A 40 1.50 10.16 -19.52
N LEU A 41 1.26 11.48 -19.53
CA LEU A 41 0.31 12.15 -18.63
C LEU A 41 -1.01 12.36 -19.35
N TYR A 42 -2.09 12.15 -18.62
CA TYR A 42 -3.44 12.30 -19.11
C TYR A 42 -4.25 13.24 -18.21
N VAL A 43 -5.13 13.99 -18.86
CA VAL A 43 -6.14 14.83 -18.22
C VAL A 43 -7.48 14.52 -18.86
N THR A 44 -8.54 14.38 -18.07
CA THR A 44 -9.89 14.17 -18.58
C THR A 44 -10.95 14.81 -17.69
N ASP A 45 -12.02 15.30 -18.31
CA ASP A 45 -13.26 15.72 -17.66
C ASP A 45 -14.36 14.62 -17.72
N ALA A 46 -13.96 13.39 -18.05
CA ALA A 46 -14.80 12.23 -18.34
C ALA A 46 -15.63 12.31 -19.63
N ALA A 47 -15.51 13.37 -20.43
CA ALA A 47 -16.06 13.46 -21.78
C ALA A 47 -14.96 13.44 -22.85
N GLU A 48 -13.91 14.23 -22.62
CA GLU A 48 -12.76 14.39 -23.50
C GLU A 48 -11.48 13.95 -22.77
N LEU A 49 -10.45 13.63 -23.56
CA LEU A 49 -9.17 13.16 -23.05
C LEU A 49 -8.06 13.96 -23.71
N TRP A 50 -7.13 14.45 -22.90
CA TRP A 50 -5.89 15.07 -23.35
C TRP A 50 -4.71 14.21 -22.91
N SER A 51 -3.68 14.13 -23.74
CA SER A 51 -2.45 13.39 -23.45
C SER A 51 -1.23 14.19 -23.88
N THR A 52 -0.11 13.96 -23.20
CA THR A 52 1.20 14.45 -23.63
C THR A 52 1.63 13.88 -24.99
N CYS A 53 1.07 12.74 -25.41
CA CYS A 53 1.37 12.09 -26.68
C CYS A 53 2.88 11.98 -26.95
N PHE A 54 3.65 11.60 -25.92
CA PHE A 54 5.10 11.58 -26.00
C PHE A 54 5.57 10.58 -27.05
N SER A 55 6.37 11.07 -27.99
CA SER A 55 7.33 10.23 -28.72
C SER A 55 8.59 10.01 -27.86
N PRO A 56 9.36 8.94 -28.10
CA PRO A 56 10.63 8.72 -27.41
C PRO A 56 11.56 9.95 -27.44
N ASP A 57 11.64 10.64 -28.58
CA ASP A 57 12.48 11.82 -28.76
C ASP A 57 11.98 13.04 -27.95
N SER A 58 10.68 13.27 -27.94
CA SER A 58 10.07 14.38 -27.20
C SER A 58 10.20 14.19 -25.69
N LEU A 59 10.05 12.95 -25.22
CA LEU A 59 10.27 12.59 -23.82
C LEU A 59 11.76 12.75 -23.43
N ALA A 60 12.68 12.30 -24.28
CA ALA A 60 14.12 12.47 -24.06
C ALA A 60 14.52 13.96 -24.00
N THR A 61 13.96 14.78 -24.90
CA THR A 61 14.18 16.24 -24.92
C THR A 61 13.67 16.90 -23.63
N LEU A 62 12.50 16.49 -23.16
CA LEU A 62 11.94 16.97 -21.89
C LEU A 62 12.86 16.58 -20.71
N LYS A 63 13.28 15.31 -20.64
CA LYS A 63 14.18 14.82 -19.60
C LYS A 63 15.49 15.63 -19.58
N ALA A 64 16.08 15.87 -20.74
CA ALA A 64 17.30 16.68 -20.86
C ALA A 64 17.09 18.13 -20.39
N ARG A 65 15.95 18.75 -20.74
CA ARG A 65 15.62 20.13 -20.34
C ARG A 65 15.55 20.30 -18.83
N PHE A 66 15.07 19.28 -18.12
CA PHE A 66 14.87 19.32 -16.67
C PHE A 66 15.92 18.53 -15.87
N GLY A 67 16.95 18.00 -16.54
CA GLY A 67 18.02 17.23 -15.91
C GLY A 67 17.56 15.91 -15.27
N LEU A 68 16.51 15.29 -15.82
CA LEU A 68 15.91 14.05 -15.31
C LEU A 68 16.64 12.83 -15.88
N SER A 69 16.82 11.80 -15.07
CA SER A 69 17.56 10.58 -15.41
C SER A 69 16.67 9.48 -16.03
N GLY A 70 15.35 9.51 -15.80
CA GLY A 70 14.36 8.59 -16.39
C GLY A 70 12.91 9.04 -16.20
N ALA A 71 11.91 8.36 -16.78
CA ALA A 71 10.50 8.74 -16.53
C ALA A 71 10.01 8.32 -15.14
N GLU A 72 10.76 7.46 -14.44
CA GLU A 72 10.56 7.20 -13.02
C GLU A 72 10.65 8.48 -12.17
N ASP A 73 11.50 9.42 -12.58
CA ASP A 73 11.61 10.73 -11.92
C ASP A 73 10.32 11.54 -12.14
N ILE A 74 9.76 11.51 -13.35
CA ILE A 74 8.52 12.20 -13.70
C ILE A 74 7.32 11.58 -12.97
N HIS A 75 7.20 10.26 -12.97
CA HIS A 75 6.14 9.53 -12.25
C HIS A 75 6.18 9.82 -10.75
N SER A 76 7.38 9.84 -10.15
CA SER A 76 7.57 10.14 -8.73
C SER A 76 7.20 11.58 -8.41
N GLN A 77 7.61 12.53 -9.25
CA GLN A 77 7.26 13.94 -9.08
C GLN A 77 5.76 14.18 -9.25
N PHE A 78 5.12 13.52 -10.22
CA PHE A 78 3.68 13.57 -10.41
C PHE A 78 2.93 13.01 -9.21
N ARG A 79 3.37 11.86 -8.67
CA ARG A 79 2.82 11.29 -7.44
C ARG A 79 2.90 12.27 -6.27
N ALA A 80 4.06 12.90 -6.07
CA ALA A 80 4.26 13.88 -5.00
C ALA A 80 3.33 15.10 -5.19
N ALA A 81 3.26 15.66 -6.40
CA ALA A 81 2.38 16.79 -6.70
C ALA A 81 0.89 16.44 -6.47
N CYS A 82 0.45 15.23 -6.83
CA CYS A 82 -0.90 14.75 -6.55
C CYS A 82 -1.20 14.69 -5.04
N GLN A 83 -0.26 14.18 -4.24
CA GLN A 83 -0.39 14.08 -2.78
C GLN A 83 -0.42 15.45 -2.11
N GLN A 84 0.36 16.40 -2.62
CA GLN A 84 0.45 17.77 -2.13
C GLN A 84 -0.65 18.68 -2.69
N GLN A 85 -1.52 18.18 -3.58
CA GLN A 85 -2.51 18.98 -4.33
C GLN A 85 -1.87 20.16 -5.09
N ALA A 86 -0.65 19.97 -5.58
CA ALA A 86 0.17 20.97 -6.26
C ALA A 86 0.17 20.79 -7.79
N VAL A 87 -0.91 20.20 -8.32
CA VAL A 87 -1.16 20.05 -9.75
C VAL A 87 -2.09 21.17 -10.21
N THR A 88 -1.69 21.90 -11.25
CA THR A 88 -2.55 22.89 -11.90
C THR A 88 -2.75 22.52 -13.36
N VAL A 89 -3.97 22.76 -13.85
CA VAL A 89 -4.34 22.50 -15.25
C VAL A 89 -5.02 23.72 -15.82
N SER A 90 -4.60 24.10 -17.03
CA SER A 90 -5.33 25.05 -17.87
C SER A 90 -5.76 24.35 -19.15
N LEU A 91 -7.05 24.48 -19.48
CA LEU A 91 -7.66 23.88 -20.65
C LEU A 91 -7.96 24.95 -21.71
N GLN A 92 -7.65 24.61 -22.94
CA GLN A 92 -8.07 25.28 -24.17
C GLN A 92 -8.77 24.23 -25.04
N GLU A 93 -9.38 24.66 -26.14
CA GLU A 93 -10.27 23.81 -26.95
C GLU A 93 -9.61 22.49 -27.42
N ASP A 94 -8.36 22.56 -27.92
CA ASP A 94 -7.59 21.41 -28.41
C ASP A 94 -6.31 21.13 -27.63
N ARG A 95 -6.00 21.94 -26.62
CA ARG A 95 -4.74 21.89 -25.87
C ARG A 95 -4.98 21.98 -24.37
N ALA A 96 -4.14 21.32 -23.60
CA ALA A 96 -4.07 21.53 -22.17
C ALA A 96 -2.62 21.78 -21.73
N LEU A 97 -2.44 22.51 -20.64
CA LEU A 97 -1.15 22.63 -19.98
C LEU A 97 -1.32 22.15 -18.55
N ILE A 98 -0.57 21.13 -18.18
CA ILE A 98 -0.45 20.65 -16.79
C ILE A 98 0.87 21.15 -16.21
N THR A 99 0.82 21.69 -14.99
CA THR A 99 2.01 22.09 -14.25
C THR A 99 2.05 21.36 -12.92
N LEU A 100 3.18 20.70 -12.66
CA LEU A 100 3.50 20.01 -11.42
C LEU A 100 4.38 20.92 -10.59
N SER A 101 3.78 21.54 -9.57
CA SER A 101 4.50 22.29 -8.56
C SER A 101 4.81 21.37 -7.38
N GLY A 102 5.93 21.60 -6.71
CA GLY A 102 6.39 20.78 -5.59
C GLY A 102 7.72 21.31 -5.04
N ASP A 103 8.50 20.44 -4.42
CA ASP A 103 9.79 20.79 -3.81
C ASP A 103 10.94 20.99 -4.82
N THR A 104 10.71 20.54 -6.06
CA THR A 104 11.60 20.68 -7.21
C THR A 104 11.11 21.79 -8.15
N PRO A 105 11.93 22.25 -9.10
CA PRO A 105 11.49 23.18 -10.12
C PRO A 105 10.21 22.68 -10.81
N ALA A 106 9.26 23.59 -11.02
CA ALA A 106 7.98 23.25 -11.60
C ALA A 106 8.16 22.64 -13.00
N LEU A 107 7.54 21.49 -13.23
CA LEU A 107 7.50 20.85 -14.55
C LEU A 107 6.20 21.21 -15.23
N ALA A 108 6.28 21.70 -16.46
CA ALA A 108 5.14 22.04 -17.28
C ALA A 108 5.11 21.14 -18.53
N PHE A 109 3.93 20.62 -18.87
CA PHE A 109 3.73 19.71 -19.98
C PHE A 109 2.56 20.19 -20.83
N ASP A 110 2.79 20.29 -22.13
CA ASP A 110 1.75 20.51 -23.12
C ASP A 110 1.07 19.19 -23.45
N LEU A 111 -0.27 19.20 -23.48
CA LEU A 111 -1.10 18.09 -23.88
C LEU A 111 -1.93 18.48 -25.10
N SER A 112 -2.19 17.47 -25.91
CA SER A 112 -3.07 17.56 -27.08
C SER A 112 -4.30 16.69 -26.88
N LYS A 113 -5.40 17.09 -27.51
CA LYS A 113 -6.66 16.36 -27.47
C LYS A 113 -6.51 15.00 -28.18
N VAL A 114 -6.88 13.92 -27.48
CA VAL A 114 -6.89 12.57 -28.00
C VAL A 114 -8.14 12.38 -28.87
N PRO A 115 -8.03 11.85 -30.10
CA PRO A 115 -9.18 11.62 -30.96
C PRO A 115 -10.22 10.70 -30.30
N SER A 116 -11.51 11.01 -30.48
CA SER A 116 -12.61 10.27 -29.85
C SER A 116 -12.58 8.74 -30.05
N PRO A 117 -12.19 8.19 -31.22
CA PRO A 117 -12.08 6.75 -31.41
C PRO A 117 -11.07 6.07 -30.48
N GLU A 118 -10.00 6.79 -30.10
CA GLU A 118 -8.98 6.30 -29.16
C GLU A 118 -9.33 6.65 -27.70
N ALA A 119 -9.91 7.83 -27.47
CA ALA A 119 -10.27 8.29 -26.13
C ALA A 119 -11.38 7.43 -25.50
N ALA A 120 -12.43 7.08 -26.27
CA ALA A 120 -13.59 6.35 -25.75
C ALA A 120 -13.24 5.02 -25.06
N PRO A 121 -12.45 4.10 -25.65
CA PRO A 121 -12.06 2.87 -24.96
C PRO A 121 -11.19 3.13 -23.73
N ARG A 122 -10.29 4.13 -23.77
CA ARG A 122 -9.43 4.51 -22.63
C ARG A 122 -10.26 5.02 -21.45
N LEU A 123 -11.23 5.91 -21.70
CA LEU A 123 -12.12 6.43 -20.65
C LEU A 123 -12.96 5.31 -20.03
N ARG A 124 -13.49 4.37 -20.83
CA ARG A 124 -14.21 3.20 -20.31
C ARG A 124 -13.33 2.33 -19.44
N ALA A 125 -12.11 2.03 -19.90
CA ALA A 125 -11.15 1.23 -19.13
C ALA A 125 -10.77 1.92 -17.82
N LEU A 126 -10.52 3.23 -17.84
CA LEU A 126 -10.25 4.04 -16.67
C LEU A 126 -11.41 3.98 -15.67
N THR A 127 -12.65 4.19 -16.09
CA THR A 127 -13.82 4.12 -15.21
C THR A 127 -13.96 2.75 -14.54
N LEU A 128 -13.81 1.67 -15.31
CA LEU A 128 -13.92 0.30 -14.77
C LEU A 128 -12.77 -0.02 -13.80
N SER A 129 -11.54 0.39 -14.15
CA SER A 129 -10.36 0.19 -13.30
C SER A 129 -10.47 0.96 -11.99
N LEU A 130 -10.95 2.22 -12.02
CA LEU A 130 -11.18 3.01 -10.81
C LEU A 130 -12.26 2.38 -9.93
N ALA A 131 -13.36 1.88 -10.50
CA ALA A 131 -14.39 1.18 -9.75
C ALA A 131 -13.84 -0.08 -9.06
N GLU A 132 -13.07 -0.90 -9.79
CA GLU A 132 -12.39 -2.07 -9.21
C GLU A 132 -11.42 -1.67 -8.09
N HIS A 133 -10.66 -0.58 -8.29
CA HIS A 133 -9.70 -0.09 -7.32
C HIS A 133 -10.37 0.38 -6.03
N VAL A 134 -11.48 1.12 -6.12
CA VAL A 134 -12.29 1.54 -4.96
C VAL A 134 -12.80 0.31 -4.21
N CYS A 135 -13.40 -0.66 -4.90
CA CYS A 135 -13.88 -1.88 -4.25
C CYS A 135 -12.75 -2.69 -3.56
N ASN A 136 -11.53 -2.65 -4.10
CA ASN A 136 -10.37 -3.30 -3.48
C ASN A 136 -9.89 -2.53 -2.24
N LEU A 137 -9.81 -1.20 -2.34
CA LEU A 137 -9.40 -0.31 -1.24
C LEU A 137 -10.36 -0.40 -0.07
N GLU A 138 -11.68 -0.39 -0.31
CA GLU A 138 -12.69 -0.54 0.74
C GLU A 138 -12.56 -1.88 1.48
N ARG A 139 -12.35 -2.97 0.74
CA ARG A 139 -12.10 -4.31 1.34
C ARG A 139 -10.83 -4.33 2.20
N ARG A 140 -9.75 -3.72 1.71
CA ARG A 140 -8.46 -3.65 2.44
C ARG A 140 -8.56 -2.75 3.67
N LEU A 141 -9.31 -1.66 3.57
CA LEU A 141 -9.55 -0.73 4.68
C LEU A 141 -10.33 -1.44 5.80
N ALA A 142 -11.42 -2.13 5.47
CA ALA A 142 -12.19 -2.92 6.43
C ALA A 142 -11.32 -3.99 7.13
N ALA A 143 -10.51 -4.73 6.38
CA ALA A 143 -9.61 -5.73 6.95
C ALA A 143 -8.55 -5.12 7.88
N ALA A 144 -8.03 -3.93 7.54
CA ALA A 144 -7.07 -3.21 8.38
C ALA A 144 -7.72 -2.73 9.68
N GLU A 145 -8.93 -2.18 9.62
CA GLU A 145 -9.69 -1.72 10.80
C GLU A 145 -10.04 -2.87 11.77
N GLU A 146 -10.40 -4.05 11.26
CA GLU A 146 -10.62 -5.26 12.07
C GLU A 146 -9.33 -5.73 12.79
N THR A 147 -8.17 -5.64 12.13
CA THR A 147 -6.89 -6.00 12.77
C THR A 147 -6.45 -5.03 13.86
N ILE A 148 -6.86 -3.76 13.78
CA ILE A 148 -6.53 -2.74 14.79
C ILE A 148 -7.46 -2.86 16.01
N THR A 149 -8.71 -3.28 15.82
CA THR A 149 -9.73 -3.37 16.88
C THR A 149 -9.71 -4.69 17.65
N SER A 150 -9.08 -5.75 17.12
CA SER A 150 -8.98 -7.03 17.79
C SER A 150 -7.53 -7.38 18.14
N PRO A 151 -7.09 -7.24 19.42
CA PRO A 151 -5.91 -7.95 19.88
C PRO A 151 -6.29 -9.43 19.90
N LYS A 152 -6.06 -10.15 18.79
CA LYS A 152 -6.25 -11.60 18.73
C LYS A 152 -5.27 -12.24 19.71
N LYS A 153 -5.75 -12.44 20.94
CA LYS A 153 -5.21 -13.40 21.88
C LYS A 153 -5.34 -14.77 21.21
N ASN A 154 -4.26 -15.25 20.59
CA ASN A 154 -4.13 -16.65 20.21
C ASN A 154 -4.13 -17.51 21.48
N THR A 155 -5.29 -17.73 22.09
CA THR A 155 -5.51 -18.95 22.86
C THR A 155 -5.64 -20.07 21.85
N GLN A 156 -4.51 -20.69 21.49
CA GLN A 156 -4.54 -22.07 21.04
C GLN A 156 -5.43 -22.85 22.02
N PRO A 157 -6.48 -23.55 21.57
CA PRO A 157 -7.05 -24.57 22.42
C PRO A 157 -5.95 -25.63 22.56
N ALA A 158 -5.36 -25.71 23.75
CA ALA A 158 -4.68 -26.91 24.19
C ALA A 158 -5.77 -28.00 24.26
N GLY A 159 -6.04 -28.62 23.11
CA GLY A 159 -6.84 -29.82 22.99
C GLY A 159 -6.03 -30.97 23.57
N THR A 160 -6.13 -31.15 24.88
CA THR A 160 -5.77 -32.35 25.61
C THR A 160 -6.47 -33.55 24.98
N GLN A 161 -5.81 -34.24 24.07
CA GLN A 161 -6.17 -35.60 23.70
C GLN A 161 -5.55 -36.53 24.74
N PHE A 162 -6.33 -36.83 25.78
CA PHE A 162 -6.09 -37.98 26.63
C PHE A 162 -6.43 -39.25 25.83
N LEU A 163 -5.42 -40.05 25.50
CA LEU A 163 -5.59 -41.44 25.10
C LEU A 163 -4.86 -42.31 26.14
N PRO A 164 -5.55 -43.28 26.78
CA PRO A 164 -4.87 -44.30 27.54
C PRO A 164 -4.39 -45.43 26.62
N GLU A 165 -3.21 -45.94 26.95
CA GLU A 165 -2.77 -47.32 26.78
C GLU A 165 -1.97 -47.68 25.50
N LEU A 166 -0.70 -48.05 25.72
CA LEU A 166 -0.20 -49.41 25.45
C LEU A 166 1.23 -49.56 25.99
N ASP A 167 1.38 -50.45 26.97
CA ASP A 167 2.64 -50.93 27.50
C ASP A 167 3.48 -51.59 26.39
N HIS A 168 4.72 -51.12 26.19
CA HIS A 168 5.79 -51.97 25.68
C HIS A 168 7.13 -51.65 26.37
N GLN A 169 7.61 -52.65 27.08
CA GLN A 169 8.91 -52.72 27.73
C GLN A 169 10.07 -52.60 26.72
N ARG A 170 11.06 -51.74 26.99
CA ARG A 170 12.51 -52.05 26.90
C ARG A 170 13.36 -50.86 27.38
N GLY A 171 14.40 -51.19 28.14
CA GLY A 171 15.09 -50.29 29.05
C GLY A 171 16.10 -49.32 28.42
N SER A 172 16.49 -48.34 29.23
CA SER A 172 17.89 -48.10 29.64
C SER A 172 17.93 -46.86 30.55
N SER A 173 18.79 -46.93 31.57
CA SER A 173 18.95 -45.94 32.63
C SER A 173 19.42 -44.57 32.13
N GLY A 174 18.75 -43.50 32.58
CA GLY A 174 19.21 -42.11 32.49
C GLY A 174 18.70 -41.31 33.70
N PRO A 175 19.42 -40.27 34.18
CA PRO A 175 19.18 -39.67 35.48
C PRO A 175 17.80 -38.99 35.53
N GLY A 176 17.04 -39.30 36.58
CA GLY A 176 15.62 -39.03 36.70
C GLY A 176 15.21 -37.58 36.47
N VAL A 177 14.28 -37.37 35.54
CA VAL A 177 13.52 -36.13 35.43
C VAL A 177 12.64 -36.03 36.68
N ARG A 178 13.10 -35.30 37.70
CA ARG A 178 12.28 -34.96 38.86
C ARG A 178 10.99 -34.30 38.36
N ARG A 179 9.83 -34.89 38.70
CA ARG A 179 8.54 -34.24 38.48
C ARG A 179 8.56 -32.89 39.23
N ARG A 180 8.40 -31.80 38.49
CA ARG A 180 8.37 -30.43 39.04
C ARG A 180 7.16 -30.29 39.97
N CYS A 181 7.39 -29.74 41.15
CA CYS A 181 6.28 -29.46 42.07
C CYS A 181 5.52 -28.22 41.57
N PRO A 182 4.18 -28.17 41.72
CA PRO A 182 3.41 -26.98 41.42
C PRO A 182 3.97 -25.75 42.17
N GLY A 183 4.27 -24.67 41.45
CA GLY A 183 4.83 -23.43 42.00
C GLY A 183 6.34 -23.24 41.82
N GLU A 184 7.04 -24.15 41.14
CA GLU A 184 8.46 -23.98 40.81
C GLU A 184 8.65 -23.03 39.60
N SER A 185 9.51 -22.02 39.75
CA SER A 185 9.70 -20.97 38.74
C SER A 185 10.23 -21.54 37.41
N LEU A 186 9.57 -21.17 36.30
CA LEU A 186 9.93 -21.60 34.95
C LEU A 186 11.18 -20.90 34.40
N ILE A 187 11.45 -19.68 34.86
CA ILE A 187 12.55 -18.84 34.35
C ILE A 187 13.85 -19.16 35.09
N ASN A 188 13.77 -19.63 36.34
CA ASN A 188 14.94 -19.98 37.14
C ASN A 188 14.75 -21.33 37.87
N PRO A 189 15.04 -22.45 37.19
CA PRO A 189 14.87 -23.78 37.75
C PRO A 189 15.74 -23.98 39.00
N GLY A 190 15.18 -24.52 40.09
CA GLY A 190 15.91 -24.74 41.35
C GLY A 190 15.95 -23.54 42.30
N PHE A 191 15.36 -22.40 41.94
CA PHE A 191 15.24 -21.27 42.85
C PHE A 191 14.13 -21.53 43.90
N LYS A 192 14.53 -21.77 45.15
CA LYS A 192 13.60 -21.91 46.28
C LYS A 192 12.94 -20.56 46.55
N SER A 193 11.61 -20.47 46.38
CA SER A 193 10.87 -19.26 46.73
C SER A 193 11.04 -18.95 48.22
N LYS A 194 11.15 -17.66 48.56
CA LYS A 194 11.17 -17.24 49.96
C LYS A 194 9.82 -17.60 50.58
N LYS A 195 9.84 -18.21 51.77
CA LYS A 195 8.61 -18.50 52.52
C LYS A 195 7.84 -17.19 52.75
N PRO A 196 6.51 -17.18 52.57
CA PRO A 196 5.71 -16.01 52.89
C PRO A 196 5.87 -15.69 54.38
N ALA A 197 5.85 -14.41 54.74
CA ALA A 197 5.91 -13.99 56.12
C ALA A 197 4.69 -14.55 56.86
N ALA A 198 4.94 -15.36 57.91
CA ALA A 198 3.90 -15.73 58.85
C ALA A 198 3.53 -14.45 59.62
N GLY A 199 2.25 -14.07 59.56
CA GLY A 199 1.74 -12.90 60.27
C GLY A 199 2.08 -12.99 61.76
N VAL A 200 2.32 -11.83 62.38
CA VAL A 200 2.45 -11.73 63.83
C VAL A 200 1.06 -11.83 64.45
N ASP A 201 0.90 -12.73 65.41
CA ASP A 201 -0.33 -12.88 66.19
C ASP A 201 -0.32 -11.82 67.30
N PHE A 202 -1.39 -11.03 67.40
CA PHE A 202 -1.55 -10.05 68.47
C PHE A 202 -2.58 -10.61 69.45
N ASP A 203 -2.15 -10.92 70.67
CA ASP A 203 -3.08 -11.28 71.75
C ASP A 203 -3.98 -10.07 72.06
N GLU A 204 -5.30 -10.25 71.93
CA GLU A 204 -6.28 -9.30 72.44
C GLU A 204 -6.39 -9.46 73.97
N THR A 205 -5.66 -8.63 74.72
CA THR A 205 -6.16 -7.82 75.88
C THR A 205 -5.06 -7.00 76.55
#